data_AF-A0A9D1RWL8-F1
#
_entry.id   AF-A0A9D1RWL8-F1
#
_cell.length_a   1.000
_cell.length_b   1.000
_cell.length_c   1.000
_cell.angle_alpha   90.00
_cell.angle_beta   90.00
_cell.angle_gamma   90.00
#
_symmetry.space_group_name_H-M   'P 1'
#
loop_
_entity.id
_entity.type
_entity.pdbx_description
1 polymer ?
#
loop_
_entity_poly.entity_id
_entity_poly.type
_entity_poly.pdbx_seq_one_letter_code
_entity_poly.pdbx_strand_id
1 'polypeptide(L)'
;SMYNTPPCWCIYMLGLMLDWVEANGGVTGMEQRKKARAGILYETLDQSRLFTCAAKPGSRSDMNVTFRSASPELDAKFVAEATEQGLASLKGHRSVGGMRASIYNAMPMEGVEKLCDFIRKFDAAN
;
A
#
# COMPACT_ATOMS: atom_id res chain seq x y z
N SER A 1 -4.23 25.45 32.79
CA SER A 1 -4.36 24.08 33.29
C SER A 1 -4.88 23.21 32.16
N MET A 2 -4.26 22.08 31.83
CA MET A 2 -4.88 21.11 30.92
C MET A 2 -5.98 20.36 31.65
N TYR A 3 -7.07 20.04 30.95
CA TYR A 3 -8.25 19.40 31.52
C TYR A 3 -7.96 18.03 32.15
N ASN A 4 -7.02 17.27 31.56
CA ASN A 4 -6.54 15.96 32.02
C ASN A 4 -5.09 15.72 31.53
N THR A 5 -4.45 14.63 31.98
CA THR A 5 -3.11 14.23 31.51
C THR A 5 -3.17 13.76 30.05
N PRO A 6 -2.50 14.43 29.10
CA PRO A 6 -2.50 14.01 27.70
C PRO A 6 -1.41 12.96 27.42
N PRO A 7 -1.48 12.27 26.27
CA PRO A 7 -0.43 11.36 25.81
C PRO A 7 0.77 12.15 25.26
N CYS A 8 1.57 12.75 26.13
CA CYS A 8 2.65 13.68 25.78
C CYS A 8 3.59 13.15 24.67
N TRP A 9 3.98 11.88 24.74
CA TRP A 9 4.88 11.27 23.75
C TRP A 9 4.24 11.15 22.35
N CYS A 10 2.97 10.74 22.27
CA CYS A 10 2.27 10.65 20.99
C CYS A 10 2.08 12.03 20.36
N ILE A 11 1.83 13.06 21.17
CA ILE A 11 1.73 14.45 20.71
C ILE A 11 3.08 14.93 20.14
N TYR A 12 4.18 14.62 20.83
CA TYR A 12 5.52 14.94 20.34
C TYR A 12 5.83 14.26 19.01
N MET A 13 5.57 12.96 18.87
CA MET A 13 5.77 12.21 17.62
C MET A 13 4.89 12.73 16.48
N LEU A 14 3.65 13.16 16.78
CA LEU A 14 2.78 13.82 15.81
C LEU A 14 3.42 15.12 15.31
N GLY A 15 3.99 15.94 16.21
CA GLY A 15 4.72 17.15 15.83
C GLY A 15 5.84 16.86 14.82
N LEU A 16 6.71 15.90 15.13
CA LEU A 16 7.79 15.50 14.21
C LEU A 16 7.28 15.00 12.85
N MET A 17 6.15 14.28 12.83
CA MET A 17 5.54 13.84 11.57
C MET A 17 4.95 14.99 10.77
N LEU A 18 4.37 16.00 11.43
CA LEU A 18 3.85 17.21 10.77
C LEU A 18 4.98 18.03 10.15
N ASP A 19 6.08 18.23 10.89
CA ASP A 19 7.29 18.91 10.38
C ASP A 19 7.85 18.18 9.15
N TRP A 20 7.90 16.84 9.21
CA TRP A 20 8.32 16.03 8.06
C TRP A 20 7.39 16.21 6.87
N VAL A 21 6.06 16.26 7.06
CA VAL A 21 5.10 16.49 5.98
C VAL A 21 5.29 17.87 5.35
N GLU A 22 5.49 18.91 6.16
CA GLU A 22 5.73 20.28 5.68
C GLU A 22 7.02 20.37 4.86
N ALA A 23 8.13 19.82 5.35
CA ALA A 23 9.40 19.71 4.62
C ALA A 23 9.27 18.96 3.29
N ASN A 24 8.21 18.16 3.16
CA ASN A 24 7.87 17.36 2.00
C ASN A 24 6.76 17.99 1.13
N GLY A 25 6.64 19.32 1.14
CA GLY A 25 5.69 20.05 0.30
C GLY A 25 4.24 20.00 0.81
N GLY A 26 4.06 19.69 2.09
CA GLY A 26 2.77 19.66 2.76
C GLY A 26 1.78 18.70 2.12
N VAL A 27 0.50 19.03 2.26
CA VAL A 27 -0.61 18.21 1.73
C VAL A 27 -0.51 18.03 0.21
N THR A 28 -0.12 19.07 -0.53
CA THR A 28 0.03 18.98 -2.00
C THR A 28 1.16 18.03 -2.41
N GLY A 29 2.30 18.05 -1.71
CA GLY A 29 3.40 17.10 -1.95
C GLY A 29 3.04 15.65 -1.57
N MET A 30 2.20 15.46 -0.55
CA MET A 30 1.65 14.14 -0.20
C MET A 30 0.67 13.63 -1.26
N GLU A 31 -0.19 14.51 -1.77
CA GLU A 31 -1.18 14.23 -2.82
C GLU A 31 -0.52 13.75 -4.12
N GLN A 32 0.53 14.46 -4.56
CA GLN A 32 1.29 14.08 -5.76
C GLN A 32 1.95 12.70 -5.59
N ARG A 33 2.58 12.46 -4.43
CA ARG A 33 3.25 11.19 -4.16
C ARG A 33 2.31 10.00 -4.04
N LYS A 34 1.19 10.16 -3.33
CA LYS A 34 0.22 9.05 -3.22
C LYS A 34 -0.36 8.69 -4.59
N LYS A 35 -0.64 9.68 -5.45
CA LYS A 35 -1.13 9.47 -6.81
C LYS A 35 -0.12 8.76 -7.69
N ALA A 36 1.15 9.16 -7.62
CA ALA A 36 2.22 8.49 -8.38
C ALA A 36 2.35 7.00 -7.98
N ARG A 37 2.42 6.72 -6.67
CA ARG A 37 2.51 5.35 -6.15
C ARG A 37 1.29 4.50 -6.50
N ALA A 38 0.09 5.03 -6.25
CA ALA A 38 -1.14 4.31 -6.54
C ALA A 38 -1.31 4.07 -8.05
N GLY A 39 -0.96 5.06 -8.87
CA GLY A 39 -1.02 4.98 -10.33
C GLY A 39 -0.23 3.80 -10.89
N ILE A 40 1.07 3.69 -10.57
CA ILE A 40 1.91 2.61 -11.11
C ILE A 40 1.45 1.22 -10.64
N LEU A 41 0.92 1.14 -9.42
CA LEU A 41 0.45 -0.13 -8.85
C LEU A 41 -0.87 -0.54 -9.50
N TYR A 42 -1.81 0.40 -9.68
CA TYR A 42 -3.06 0.13 -10.38
C TYR A 42 -2.85 -0.20 -11.84
N GLU A 43 -1.95 0.50 -12.54
CA GLU A 43 -1.60 0.17 -13.92
C GLU A 43 -1.05 -1.26 -14.03
N THR A 44 -0.17 -1.64 -13.11
CA THR A 44 0.39 -3.01 -13.07
C THR A 44 -0.70 -4.06 -12.79
N LEU A 45 -1.63 -3.77 -11.88
CA LEU A 45 -2.74 -4.67 -11.56
C LEU A 45 -3.79 -4.75 -12.68
N ASP A 46 -4.03 -3.66 -13.41
CA ASP A 46 -4.99 -3.62 -14.52
C ASP A 46 -4.46 -4.37 -15.76
N GLN A 47 -3.14 -4.50 -15.89
CA GLN A 47 -2.48 -5.28 -16.95
C GLN A 47 -2.27 -6.76 -16.57
N SER A 48 -2.45 -7.12 -15.29
CA SER A 48 -2.26 -8.48 -14.80
C SER A 48 -3.41 -9.40 -15.23
N ARG A 49 -3.07 -10.65 -15.57
CA ARG A 49 -4.06 -11.69 -15.87
C ARG A 49 -4.59 -12.37 -14.61
N LEU A 50 -3.76 -12.53 -13.58
CA LEU A 50 -4.07 -13.28 -12.37
C LEU A 50 -4.80 -12.43 -11.33
N PHE A 51 -4.56 -11.12 -11.29
CA PHE A 51 -5.06 -10.27 -10.22
C PHE A 51 -6.19 -9.36 -10.67
N THR A 52 -7.17 -9.16 -9.78
CA THR A 52 -8.27 -8.23 -9.99
C THR A 52 -8.39 -7.30 -8.79
N CYS A 53 -8.44 -6.00 -9.05
CA CYS A 53 -8.69 -4.99 -8.03
C CYS A 53 -10.09 -5.16 -7.43
N ALA A 54 -10.20 -5.11 -6.10
CA ALA A 54 -11.49 -5.25 -5.42
C ALA A 54 -12.41 -4.03 -5.64
N ALA A 55 -11.83 -2.84 -5.74
CA ALA A 55 -12.56 -1.59 -5.98
C ALA A 55 -12.64 -1.26 -7.47
N LYS A 56 -13.81 -0.78 -7.91
CA LYS A 56 -14.04 -0.31 -9.28
C LYS A 56 -13.22 0.97 -9.58
N PRO A 57 -12.83 1.20 -10.84
CA PRO A 57 -12.26 2.48 -11.26
C PRO A 57 -13.11 3.66 -10.78
N GLY A 58 -12.49 4.72 -10.27
CA GLY A 58 -13.16 5.88 -9.67
C GLY A 58 -13.49 5.76 -8.17
N SER A 59 -13.44 4.56 -7.59
CA SER A 59 -13.58 4.34 -6.12
C SER A 59 -12.34 3.70 -5.50
N ARG A 60 -11.22 3.70 -6.23
CA ARG A 60 -9.93 3.16 -5.83
C ARG A 60 -9.28 4.06 -4.77
N SER A 61 -8.60 3.44 -3.80
CA SER A 61 -7.90 4.14 -2.74
C SER A 61 -6.44 4.34 -3.11
N ASP A 62 -5.93 5.56 -2.96
CA ASP A 62 -4.51 5.86 -3.14
C ASP A 62 -3.64 5.46 -1.94
N MET A 63 -4.24 4.84 -0.91
CA MET A 63 -3.56 4.46 0.33
C MET A 63 -3.63 2.95 0.60
N ASN A 64 -4.75 2.31 0.28
CA ASN A 64 -4.96 0.89 0.55
C ASN A 64 -5.44 0.19 -0.72
N VAL A 65 -4.50 -0.35 -1.49
CA VAL A 65 -4.79 -1.05 -2.72
C VAL A 65 -5.10 -2.51 -2.41
N THR A 66 -6.36 -2.89 -2.63
CA THR A 66 -6.85 -4.25 -2.41
C THR A 66 -7.07 -4.97 -3.73
N PHE A 67 -6.52 -6.18 -3.83
CA PHE A 67 -6.59 -7.02 -5.02
C PHE A 67 -6.63 -8.49 -4.61
N ARG A 68 -7.13 -9.34 -5.49
CA ARG A 68 -7.28 -10.79 -5.25
C ARG A 68 -6.97 -11.55 -6.51
N SER A 69 -6.55 -12.80 -6.37
CA SER A 69 -6.48 -13.73 -7.48
C SER A 69 -7.75 -14.57 -7.63
N ALA A 70 -7.74 -15.55 -8.53
CA ALA A 70 -8.85 -16.46 -8.75
C ALA A 70 -9.08 -17.46 -7.60
N SER A 71 -8.09 -17.68 -6.73
CA SER A 71 -8.23 -18.64 -5.62
C SER A 71 -7.44 -18.24 -4.37
N PRO A 72 -7.93 -18.59 -3.16
CA PRO A 72 -7.23 -18.33 -1.90
C PRO A 72 -5.85 -18.98 -1.81
N GLU A 73 -5.64 -20.11 -2.49
CA GLU A 73 -4.36 -20.82 -2.53
C GLU A 73 -3.31 -20.00 -3.29
N LEU A 74 -3.69 -19.39 -4.41
CA LEU A 74 -2.81 -18.54 -5.19
C LEU A 74 -2.53 -17.21 -4.45
N ASP A 75 -3.51 -16.67 -3.72
CA ASP A 75 -3.28 -15.53 -2.81
C ASP A 75 -2.27 -15.87 -1.71
N ALA A 76 -2.38 -17.07 -1.10
CA ALA A 76 -1.47 -17.53 -0.07
C ALA A 76 -0.04 -17.74 -0.62
N LYS A 77 0.07 -18.30 -1.83
CA LYS A 77 1.34 -18.47 -2.55
C LYS A 77 2.00 -17.11 -2.82
N PHE A 78 1.24 -16.15 -3.35
CA PHE A 78 1.73 -14.79 -3.59
C PHE A 78 2.28 -14.15 -2.31
N VAL A 79 1.54 -14.22 -1.20
CA VAL A 79 1.98 -13.65 0.09
C VAL A 79 3.25 -14.32 0.62
N ALA A 80 3.38 -15.64 0.48
CA ALA A 80 4.57 -16.38 0.91
C ALA A 80 5.81 -15.95 0.11
N GLU A 81 5.74 -16.00 -1.22
CA GLU A 81 6.84 -15.63 -2.11
C GLU A 81 7.21 -14.14 -2.00
N ALA A 82 6.21 -13.26 -1.82
CA ALA A 82 6.45 -11.85 -1.58
C ALA A 82 7.26 -11.64 -0.29
N THR A 83 6.90 -12.38 0.78
CA THR A 83 7.57 -12.29 2.08
C THR A 83 9.04 -12.73 1.98
N GLU A 84 9.34 -13.76 1.19
CA GLU A 84 10.72 -14.21 0.92
C GLU A 84 11.56 -13.14 0.23
N GLN A 85 10.93 -12.28 -0.57
CA GLN A 85 11.56 -11.12 -1.22
C GLN A 85 11.54 -9.85 -0.36
N GLY A 86 11.16 -9.95 0.92
CA GLY A 86 11.10 -8.83 1.85
C GLY A 86 9.87 -7.92 1.68
N LEU A 87 8.90 -8.30 0.85
CA LEU A 87 7.63 -7.59 0.67
C LEU A 87 6.63 -8.09 1.72
N ALA A 88 6.74 -7.54 2.93
CA ALA A 88 5.94 -7.94 4.07
C ALA A 88 4.55 -7.27 4.13
N SER A 89 3.67 -7.82 4.98
CA SER A 89 2.36 -7.24 5.34
C SER A 89 1.36 -7.06 4.19
N LEU A 90 1.47 -7.88 3.14
CA LEU A 90 0.55 -7.86 1.99
C LEU A 90 -0.72 -8.71 2.16
N LYS A 91 -0.79 -9.55 3.21
CA LYS A 91 -1.99 -10.37 3.47
C LYS A 91 -3.20 -9.48 3.73
N GLY A 92 -4.26 -9.68 2.96
CA GLY A 92 -5.53 -8.98 3.11
C GLY A 92 -6.18 -9.21 4.48
N HIS A 93 -7.14 -8.35 4.83
CA HIS A 93 -7.86 -8.48 6.10
C HIS A 93 -8.65 -9.79 6.15
N ARG A 94 -8.66 -10.46 7.31
CA ARG A 94 -9.28 -11.79 7.51
C ARG A 94 -10.73 -11.92 7.04
N SER A 95 -11.50 -10.83 7.06
CA SER A 95 -12.91 -10.84 6.65
C SER A 95 -13.13 -10.75 5.14
N VAL A 96 -12.09 -10.38 4.37
CA VAL A 96 -12.19 -10.16 2.92
C VAL A 96 -11.29 -11.13 2.14
N GLY A 97 -10.14 -11.53 2.71
CA GLY A 97 -9.15 -12.32 1.99
C GLY A 97 -8.34 -11.48 1.01
N GLY A 98 -7.67 -12.14 0.04
CA GLY A 98 -6.84 -11.48 -0.96
C GLY A 98 -5.59 -10.81 -0.39
N MET A 99 -5.14 -9.79 -1.11
CA MET A 99 -3.98 -8.97 -0.79
C MET A 99 -4.38 -7.53 -0.52
N ARG A 100 -3.60 -6.85 0.32
CA ARG A 100 -3.70 -5.41 0.58
C ARG A 100 -2.32 -4.78 0.65
N ALA A 101 -2.00 -3.94 -0.33
CA ALA A 101 -0.83 -3.07 -0.29
C ALA A 101 -1.19 -1.72 0.35
N SER A 102 -0.61 -1.44 1.52
CA SER A 102 -0.82 -0.18 2.24
C SER A 102 0.33 0.80 1.92
N ILE A 103 0.05 1.83 1.13
CA ILE A 103 1.04 2.75 0.55
C ILE A 103 0.92 4.16 1.14
N TYR A 104 0.90 4.24 2.47
CA TYR A 104 0.82 5.51 3.25
C TYR A 104 1.95 6.49 2.90
N ASN A 105 1.88 7.71 3.44
CA ASN A 105 2.83 8.80 3.13
C ASN A 105 4.31 8.39 3.21
N ALA A 106 4.68 7.61 4.22
CA ALA A 106 6.04 7.15 4.46
C ALA A 106 6.50 5.99 3.54
N MET A 107 5.59 5.39 2.75
CA MET A 107 5.96 4.34 1.80
C MET A 107 6.76 4.95 0.63
N PRO A 108 8.01 4.53 0.42
CA PRO A 108 8.83 5.04 -0.68
C PRO A 108 8.34 4.50 -2.03
N MET A 109 8.60 5.27 -3.10
CA MET A 109 8.29 4.86 -4.48
C MET A 109 8.98 3.54 -4.84
N GLU A 110 10.25 3.39 -4.48
CA GLU A 110 11.05 2.18 -4.70
C GLU A 110 10.38 0.91 -4.15
N GLY A 111 9.71 1.01 -2.99
CA GLY A 111 9.00 -0.13 -2.42
C GLY A 111 7.77 -0.54 -3.23
N VAL A 112 7.09 0.43 -3.86
CA VAL A 112 5.96 0.18 -4.76
C VAL A 112 6.44 -0.37 -6.10
N GLU A 113 7.56 0.13 -6.63
CA GLU A 113 8.20 -0.39 -7.85
C GLU A 113 8.62 -1.85 -7.68
N LYS A 114 9.28 -2.19 -6.55
CA LYS A 114 9.63 -3.59 -6.22
C LYS A 114 8.40 -4.49 -6.14
N LEU A 115 7.29 -3.99 -5.57
CA LEU A 115 6.03 -4.73 -5.55
C LEU A 115 5.47 -4.93 -6.97
N CYS A 116 5.51 -3.91 -7.82
CA CYS A 116 5.04 -4.01 -9.20
C CYS A 116 5.86 -5.03 -10.00
N ASP A 117 7.19 -5.01 -9.86
CA ASP A 117 8.07 -5.98 -10.51
C ASP A 117 7.82 -7.40 -10.04
N PHE A 118 7.58 -7.57 -8.73
CA PHE A 118 7.17 -8.86 -8.18
C PHE A 118 5.83 -9.33 -8.76
N ILE A 119 4.82 -8.46 -8.81
CA ILE A 119 3.50 -8.77 -9.41
C ILE A 119 3.67 -9.24 -10.85
N ARG A 120 4.42 -8.51 -11.69
CA ARG A 120 4.65 -8.89 -13.10
C ARG A 120 5.33 -10.24 -13.24
N LYS A 121 6.36 -10.50 -12.43
CA LYS A 121 7.08 -11.80 -12.45
C LYS A 121 6.17 -12.94 -12.02
N PHE A 122 5.38 -12.73 -10.95
CA PHE A 122 4.44 -13.72 -10.45
C PHE A 122 3.33 -14.02 -11.48
N ASP A 123 2.81 -12.97 -12.14
CA ASP A 123 1.77 -13.07 -13.19
C ASP A 123 2.25 -13.81 -14.44
N ALA A 124 3.53 -13.67 -14.79
CA ALA A 124 4.12 -14.38 -15.92
C ALA A 124 4.47 -15.85 -15.62
N ALA A 125 4.76 -16.17 -14.35
CA ALA A 125 5.19 -17.50 -13.93
C ALA A 125 4.04 -18.45 -13.54
N ASN A 126 2.81 -17.96 -13.45
CA ASN A 126 1.62 -18.72 -13.02
C ASN A 126 0.43 -18.37 -13.93
#